data_AF-A0A4Q1C553-F1
#
_entry.id   AF-A0A4Q1C553-F1
#
_cell.length_a   1.000
_cell.length_b   1.000
_cell.length_c   1.000
_cell.angle_alpha   90.00
_cell.angle_beta   90.00
_cell.angle_gamma   90.00
#
_symmetry.space_group_name_H-M   'P 1'
#
loop_
_entity.id
_entity.type
_entity.pdbx_description
1 polymer ?
#
loop_
_entity_poly.entity_id
_entity_poly.type
_entity_poly.pdbx_seq_one_letter_code
_entity_poly.pdbx_strand_id
1 'polypeptide(L)'
;MKTGFSVLRFSLKQAPDGRLTQEVRRCGEFNDVEQAFDTARMEALREWQDAVNQPELAAKPGRVVEIKIKDTEWGYELKKDHQVVSRFWVHDSTPAAIPGA
;
A
#
# COMPACT_ATOMS: atom_id res chain seq x y z
N MET A 1 5.27 -25.07 6.54
CA MET A 1 4.47 -24.97 5.29
C MET A 1 5.01 -23.77 4.52
N LYS A 2 5.30 -23.91 3.23
CA LYS A 2 5.69 -22.75 2.41
C LYS A 2 4.44 -21.91 2.18
N THR A 3 4.46 -20.65 2.61
CA THR A 3 3.42 -19.68 2.27
C THR A 3 3.50 -19.38 0.78
N GLY A 4 2.36 -19.39 0.10
CA GLY A 4 2.29 -19.13 -1.34
C GLY A 4 2.41 -17.63 -1.64
N PHE A 5 1.84 -16.78 -0.79
CA PHE A 5 1.70 -15.36 -1.04
C PHE A 5 2.11 -14.51 0.17
N SER A 6 2.57 -13.31 -0.10
CA SER A 6 2.95 -12.31 0.90
C SER A 6 2.35 -10.97 0.52
N VAL A 7 1.91 -10.21 1.53
CA VAL A 7 1.41 -8.85 1.33
C VAL A 7 2.40 -7.87 1.93
N LEU A 8 2.89 -6.95 1.10
CA LEU A 8 3.81 -5.90 1.48
C LEU A 8 3.14 -4.53 1.33
N ARG A 9 3.28 -3.68 2.33
CA ARG A 9 2.96 -2.26 2.25
C ARG A 9 4.23 -1.47 2.01
N PHE A 10 4.24 -0.69 0.94
CA PHE A 10 5.21 0.34 0.67
C PHE A 10 4.54 1.68 0.91
N SER A 11 5.07 2.51 1.80
CA SER A 11 4.50 3.84 2.04
C SER A 11 5.57 4.91 1.91
N LEU A 12 5.19 6.03 1.30
CA LEU A 12 5.99 7.22 1.20
C LEU A 12 5.79 8.04 2.48
N LYS A 13 6.88 8.29 3.21
CA LYS A 13 6.87 9.08 4.44
C LYS A 13 7.77 10.28 4.29
N GLN A 14 7.34 11.41 4.84
CA GLN A 14 8.22 12.55 5.02
C GLN A 14 8.90 12.44 6.38
N ALA A 15 10.23 12.41 6.37
CA ALA A 15 11.03 12.49 7.58
C ALA A 15 11.00 13.92 8.16
N PRO A 16 11.33 14.11 9.46
CA PRO A 16 11.31 15.44 10.09
C PRO A 16 12.20 16.49 9.42
N ASP A 17 13.25 16.05 8.71
CA ASP A 17 14.16 16.89 7.92
C ASP A 17 13.57 17.29 6.54
N GLY A 18 12.33 16.90 6.25
CA GLY A 18 11.65 17.16 4.98
C GLY A 18 11.95 16.15 3.88
N ARG A 19 12.88 15.21 4.09
CA ARG A 19 13.25 14.19 3.10
C ARG A 19 12.13 13.17 2.92
N LEU A 20 11.86 12.78 1.67
CA LEU A 20 10.97 11.66 1.38
C LEU A 20 11.73 10.35 1.57
N THR A 21 11.16 9.47 2.38
CA THR A 21 11.65 8.13 2.70
C THR A 21 10.57 7.12 2.36
N GLN A 22 10.98 5.86 2.18
CA GLN A 22 10.06 4.77 1.91
C GLN A 22 10.12 3.79 3.07
N GLU A 23 8.96 3.45 3.63
CA GLU A 23 8.83 2.35 4.58
C GLU A 23 8.30 1.12 3.86
N VAL A 24 8.86 -0.04 4.20
CA VAL A 24 8.33 -1.34 3.79
C VAL A 24 7.90 -2.10 5.03
N ARG A 25 6.64 -2.55 5.04
CA ARG A 25 6.07 -3.35 6.12
C ARG A 25 5.42 -4.60 5.53
N ARG A 26 5.61 -5.74 6.19
CA ARG A 26 4.86 -6.97 5.89
C ARG A 26 3.48 -6.92 6.56
N CYS A 27 2.43 -7.08 5.77
CA CYS A 27 1.03 -7.10 6.22
C CYS A 27 0.52 -8.52 6.49
N GLY A 28 1.20 -9.55 5.98
CA GLY A 28 0.91 -10.95 6.27
C GLY A 28 1.53 -11.90 5.25
N GLU A 29 1.46 -13.20 5.56
CA GLU A 29 1.81 -14.29 4.66
C GLU A 29 0.63 -15.27 4.60
N PHE A 30 0.32 -15.77 3.40
CA PHE A 30 -0.91 -16.48 3.11
C PHE A 30 -0.64 -17.70 2.23
N ASN A 31 -1.44 -18.75 2.39
CA ASN A 31 -1.41 -19.92 1.50
C ASN A 31 -2.37 -19.77 0.31
N ASP A 32 -3.27 -18.79 0.39
CA ASP A 32 -4.34 -18.53 -0.56
C ASP A 32 -4.23 -17.08 -1.07
N VAL A 33 -4.38 -16.91 -2.38
CA VAL A 33 -4.24 -15.61 -3.04
C VAL A 33 -5.42 -14.71 -2.71
N GLU A 34 -6.64 -15.26 -2.59
CA GLU A 34 -7.84 -14.47 -2.28
C GLU A 34 -7.70 -13.84 -0.89
N GLN A 35 -7.29 -14.62 0.12
CA GLN A 35 -6.99 -14.09 1.46
C GLN A 35 -5.89 -13.00 1.46
N ALA A 36 -4.88 -13.11 0.60
CA ALA A 36 -3.84 -12.10 0.48
C ALA A 36 -4.39 -10.79 -0.10
N PHE A 37 -5.24 -10.87 -1.13
CA PHE A 37 -5.92 -9.70 -1.71
C PHE A 37 -6.92 -9.09 -0.72
N ASP A 38 -7.70 -9.89 0.00
CA ASP A 38 -8.61 -9.39 1.02
C ASP A 38 -7.85 -8.63 2.12
N THR A 39 -6.73 -9.18 2.58
CA THR A 39 -5.87 -8.48 3.55
C THR A 39 -5.31 -7.18 2.99
N ALA A 40 -4.79 -7.20 1.76
CA ALA A 40 -4.28 -6.01 1.11
C ALA A 40 -5.35 -4.92 0.97
N ARG A 41 -6.60 -5.32 0.66
CA ARG A 41 -7.75 -4.42 0.55
C ARG A 41 -8.12 -3.82 1.90
N MET A 42 -8.20 -4.63 2.95
CA MET A 42 -8.51 -4.15 4.31
C MET A 42 -7.45 -3.13 4.79
N GLU A 43 -6.17 -3.42 4.58
CA GLU A 43 -5.09 -2.52 4.95
C GLU A 43 -5.14 -1.20 4.15
N ALA A 44 -5.47 -1.27 2.85
CA ALA A 44 -5.68 -0.08 2.01
C ALA A 44 -6.88 0.76 2.48
N LEU A 45 -7.99 0.12 2.83
CA LEU A 45 -9.19 0.78 3.37
C LEU A 45 -8.91 1.45 4.71
N ARG A 46 -8.14 0.79 5.59
CA ARG A 46 -7.73 1.37 6.87
C ARG A 46 -6.91 2.64 6.65
N GLU A 47 -5.90 2.58 5.79
CA GLU A 47 -5.05 3.75 5.52
C GLU A 47 -5.78 4.86 4.76
N TRP A 48 -6.72 4.51 3.88
CA TRP A 48 -7.63 5.48 3.27
C TRP A 48 -8.47 6.19 4.33
N GLN A 49 -9.07 5.44 5.26
CA GLN A 49 -9.90 5.99 6.33
C GLN A 49 -9.08 6.92 7.25
N ASP A 50 -7.85 6.53 7.58
CA ASP A 50 -6.93 7.36 8.35
C ASP A 50 -6.58 8.64 7.57
N ALA A 51 -6.34 8.54 6.26
CA ALA A 51 -5.95 9.66 5.42
C ALA A 51 -7.09 10.68 5.24
N VAL A 52 -8.32 10.25 4.97
CA VAL A 52 -9.47 11.16 4.79
C VAL A 52 -9.87 11.88 6.09
N ASN A 53 -9.51 11.31 7.25
CA ASN A 53 -9.75 11.90 8.56
C ASN A 53 -8.65 12.88 9.01
N GLN A 54 -7.62 13.13 8.20
CA GLN A 54 -6.52 14.04 8.59
C GLN A 54 -6.97 15.51 8.61
N PRO A 55 -6.76 16.25 9.72
CA PRO A 55 -7.14 17.65 9.85
C PRO A 55 -6.49 18.58 8.82
N GLU A 56 -5.31 18.23 8.33
CA GLU A 56 -4.55 19.01 7.34
C GLU A 56 -5.26 19.15 5.99
N LEU A 57 -6.16 18.22 5.67
CA LEU A 57 -7.01 18.30 4.47
C LEU A 57 -8.08 19.38 4.61
N ALA A 58 -8.52 19.66 5.84
CA ALA A 58 -9.49 20.73 6.13
C ALA A 58 -8.84 22.12 6.25
N ALA A 59 -7.51 22.19 6.38
CA ALA A 59 -6.78 23.42 6.72
C ALA A 59 -6.56 24.39 5.54
N LYS A 60 -6.83 23.98 4.28
CA LYS A 60 -6.68 24.84 3.09
C LYS A 60 -8.03 25.10 2.42
N PRO A 61 -8.75 26.18 2.79
CA PRO A 61 -10.03 26.51 2.17
C PRO A 61 -9.88 26.64 0.65
N GLY A 62 -10.68 25.87 -0.10
CA GLY A 62 -10.73 25.88 -1.56
C GLY A 62 -9.90 24.81 -2.29
N ARG A 63 -9.03 24.04 -1.61
CA ARG A 63 -8.34 22.91 -2.24
C ARG A 63 -9.09 21.61 -1.96
N VAL A 64 -9.73 21.04 -2.99
CA VAL A 64 -10.21 19.66 -2.96
C VAL A 64 -9.02 18.75 -3.19
N VAL A 65 -8.75 17.85 -2.23
CA VAL A 65 -7.76 16.80 -2.38
C VAL A 65 -8.51 15.50 -2.63
N GLU A 66 -8.19 14.83 -3.73
CA GLU A 66 -8.79 13.53 -4.03
C GLU A 66 -7.98 12.42 -3.34
N ILE A 67 -8.60 11.66 -2.45
CA ILE A 67 -7.98 10.47 -1.84
C ILE A 67 -8.77 9.24 -2.26
N LYS A 68 -8.12 8.34 -3.00
CA LYS A 68 -8.77 7.15 -3.55
C LYS A 68 -7.87 5.92 -3.50
N ILE A 69 -8.52 4.77 -3.40
CA ILE A 69 -7.87 3.49 -3.63
C ILE A 69 -8.03 3.15 -5.11
N LYS A 70 -6.94 2.70 -5.74
CA LYS A 70 -6.92 2.19 -7.10
C LYS A 70 -6.55 0.71 -7.07
N ASP A 71 -7.36 -0.10 -7.73
CA ASP A 71 -7.08 -1.52 -7.93
C ASP A 71 -5.99 -1.70 -8.99
N THR A 72 -5.13 -2.68 -8.76
CA THR A 72 -4.07 -3.10 -9.67
C THR A 72 -4.07 -4.62 -9.79
N GLU A 73 -3.39 -5.13 -10.81
CA GLU A 73 -3.22 -6.58 -10.99
C GLU A 73 -2.52 -7.26 -9.81
N TRP A 74 -1.79 -6.49 -8.99
CA TRP A 74 -0.95 -6.99 -7.91
C TRP A 74 -1.35 -6.47 -6.53
N GLY A 75 -2.57 -5.93 -6.37
CA GLY A 75 -3.07 -5.39 -5.11
C GLY A 75 -3.62 -3.97 -5.26
N TYR A 76 -3.31 -3.07 -4.32
CA TYR A 76 -4.00 -1.78 -4.19
C TYR A 76 -3.03 -0.60 -4.04
N GLU A 77 -3.38 0.54 -4.60
CA GLU A 77 -2.67 1.81 -4.41
C GLU A 77 -3.56 2.82 -3.71
N LEU A 78 -3.08 3.42 -2.61
CA LEU A 78 -3.67 4.62 -2.05
C LEU A 78 -3.05 5.83 -2.75
N LYS A 79 -3.91 6.64 -3.37
CA LYS A 79 -3.51 7.85 -4.09
C LYS A 79 -4.06 9.10 -3.42
N LYS A 80 -3.22 10.13 -3.37
CA LYS A 80 -3.58 11.51 -3.02
C LYS A 80 -3.31 12.38 -4.25
N ASP A 81 -4.37 12.88 -4.87
CA ASP A 81 -4.33 13.45 -6.22
C ASP A 81 -3.67 12.46 -7.21
N HIS A 82 -2.57 12.85 -7.86
CA HIS A 82 -1.82 11.98 -8.76
C HIS A 82 -0.76 11.12 -8.08
N GLN A 83 -0.41 11.43 -6.82
CA GLN A 83 0.69 10.81 -6.09
C GLN A 83 0.25 9.50 -5.42
N VAL A 84 1.04 8.44 -5.59
CA VAL A 84 0.89 7.20 -4.83
C VAL A 84 1.53 7.41 -3.47
N VAL A 85 0.72 7.35 -2.40
CA VAL A 85 1.21 7.52 -1.02
C VAL A 85 1.52 6.18 -0.38
N SER A 86 0.73 5.15 -0.72
CA SER A 86 0.99 3.77 -0.29
C SER A 86 0.61 2.78 -1.38
N ARG A 87 1.35 1.67 -1.45
CA ARG A 87 1.07 0.52 -2.28
C ARG A 87 1.03 -0.74 -1.44
N PHE A 88 -0.05 -1.49 -1.56
CA PHE A 88 -0.26 -2.80 -0.95
C PHE A 88 -0.07 -3.84 -2.04
N TRP A 89 1.06 -4.52 -2.02
CA TRP A 89 1.50 -5.44 -3.06
C TRP A 89 1.33 -6.88 -2.57
N VAL A 90 0.51 -7.65 -3.26
CA VAL A 90 0.42 -9.10 -3.16
C VAL A 90 1.46 -9.70 -4.09
N HIS A 91 2.38 -10.50 -3.56
CA HIS A 91 3.38 -11.19 -4.37
C HIS A 91 3.51 -12.67 -3.98
N ASP A 92 3.86 -13.51 -4.95
CA ASP A 92 4.23 -14.90 -4.70
C ASP A 92 5.52 -14.94 -3.87
N SER A 93 5.55 -15.81 -2.86
CA SER A 93 6.70 -16.00 -1.95
C SER A 93 7.76 -16.91 -2.57
N THR A 94 7.42 -17.57 -3.68
CA THR A 94 8.33 -18.41 -4.45
C THR A 94 9.34 -17.52 -5.16
N PRO A 95 10.65 -17.68 -4.87
CA PRO A 95 11.68 -16.97 -5.62
C PRO A 95 11.48 -17.23 -7.11
N ALA A 96 11.47 -16.17 -7.92
CA ALA A 96 11.58 -16.34 -9.36
C ALA A 96 12.86 -17.15 -9.61
N ALA A 97 12.73 -18.35 -10.16
CA ALA A 97 13.89 -19.08 -10.63
C ALA A 97 14.50 -18.24 -11.76
N ILE A 98 15.65 -17.61 -11.50
CA ILE A 98 16.42 -16.95 -12.55
C ILE A 98 17.21 -18.08 -13.22
N PRO A 99 16.86 -18.51 -14.44
CA PRO A 99 17.58 -19.60 -15.09
C PRO A 99 18.98 -19.08 -15.45
N GLY A 100 20.03 -19.66 -14.86
CA GLY A 100 21.43 -19.43 -15.29
C GLY A 100 22.34 -18.64 -14.34
N ALA A 101 22.21 -18.79 -13.03
CA ALA A 101 23.27 -18.42 -12.09
C ALA A 101 24.25 -19.59 -11.88
#